data_AF-A0A6G3QSW1-F1
#
_entry.id   AF-A0A6G3QSW1-F1
#
_cell.length_a   1.000
_cell.length_b   1.000
_cell.length_c   1.000
_cell.angle_alpha   90.00
_cell.angle_beta   90.00
_cell.angle_gamma   90.00
#
_symmetry.space_group_name_H-M   'P 1'
#
loop_
_entity.id
_entity.type
_entity.pdbx_description
1 polymer ?
#
loop_
_entity_poly.entity_id
_entity_poly.type
_entity_poly.pdbx_seq_one_letter_code
_entity_poly.pdbx_strand_id
1 'polypeptide(L)'
;VRGCAALGEELAGHADVAAVACGTGGTLAGLAAGLGPGERALGVPVLRGGFLGGDIRALQTGAFGGPRGDWSLDERFHCGGYARTTPELDTFAQDFEQRHGLPVERLYVAKLLHGLVALTAEGAFPRGSTVAAVITGRPFP
;
A
#
# COMPACT_ATOMS: atom_id res chain seq x y z
N VAL A 1 13.17 5.66 -4.44
CA VAL A 1 12.24 6.80 -4.23
C VAL A 1 11.95 7.51 -5.54
N ARG A 2 12.89 8.25 -6.16
CA ARG A 2 12.64 8.95 -7.45
C ARG A 2 12.08 8.06 -8.56
N GLY A 3 12.59 6.84 -8.72
CA GLY A 3 12.06 5.88 -9.70
C GLY A 3 10.61 5.44 -9.47
N CYS A 4 10.10 5.57 -8.23
CA CYS A 4 8.70 5.27 -7.93
C CYS A 4 7.77 6.48 -8.15
N ALA A 5 8.30 7.68 -8.46
CA ALA A 5 7.47 8.81 -8.88
C ALA A 5 6.83 8.56 -10.24
N ALA A 6 7.57 7.94 -11.18
CA ALA A 6 7.04 7.53 -12.47
C ALA A 6 5.82 6.60 -12.33
N LEU A 7 5.81 5.71 -11.33
CA LEU A 7 4.65 4.87 -11.03
C LEU A 7 3.44 5.70 -10.57
N GLY A 8 3.66 6.76 -9.77
CA GLY A 8 2.60 7.69 -9.40
C GLY A 8 2.08 8.46 -10.61
N GLU A 9 2.97 8.90 -11.49
CA GLU A 9 2.62 9.62 -12.72
C GLU A 9 1.82 8.73 -13.69
N GLU A 10 2.14 7.44 -13.77
CA GLU A 10 1.37 6.45 -14.55
C GLU A 10 -0.03 6.19 -13.98
N LEU A 11 -0.20 6.30 -12.65
CA LEU A 11 -1.49 6.11 -11.98
C LEU A 11 -2.31 7.40 -11.88
N ALA A 12 -1.70 8.56 -12.15
CA ALA A 12 -2.37 9.84 -12.10
C ALA A 12 -3.50 9.90 -13.16
N GLY A 13 -4.68 10.35 -12.73
CA GLY A 13 -5.91 10.35 -13.51
C GLY A 13 -6.61 8.98 -13.61
N HIS A 14 -6.02 7.92 -13.05
CA HIS A 14 -6.55 6.55 -13.14
C HIS A 14 -7.04 5.98 -11.80
N ALA A 15 -6.67 6.59 -10.67
CA ALA A 15 -7.12 6.16 -9.35
C ALA A 15 -7.21 7.33 -8.35
N ASP A 16 -8.27 7.36 -7.56
CA ASP A 16 -8.41 8.31 -6.44
C ASP A 16 -7.46 7.94 -5.30
N VAL A 17 -7.22 6.63 -5.11
CA VAL A 17 -6.31 6.10 -4.09
C VAL A 17 -5.39 5.05 -4.70
N ALA A 18 -4.08 5.26 -4.60
CA ALA A 18 -3.06 4.28 -4.95
C ALA A 18 -2.44 3.67 -3.68
N ALA A 19 -2.67 2.38 -3.45
CA ALA A 19 -2.28 1.70 -2.22
C ALA A 19 -1.10 0.74 -2.42
N VAL A 20 -0.17 0.69 -1.45
CA VAL A 20 1.03 -0.16 -1.52
C VAL A 20 1.43 -0.71 -0.16
N ALA A 21 1.87 -1.98 -0.13
CA ALA A 21 2.46 -2.58 1.06
C ALA A 21 3.81 -1.91 1.40
N CYS A 22 4.07 -1.62 2.67
CA CYS A 22 5.22 -0.83 3.10
C CYS A 22 6.15 -1.64 4.03
N GLY A 23 7.33 -1.98 3.51
CA GLY A 23 8.47 -2.45 4.31
C GLY A 23 9.32 -1.28 4.81
N THR A 24 9.92 -0.52 3.90
CA THR A 24 10.77 0.65 4.23
C THR A 24 10.13 1.99 3.85
N GLY A 25 8.93 1.98 3.24
CA GLY A 25 8.22 3.18 2.82
C GLY A 25 8.73 3.87 1.54
N GLY A 26 9.86 3.43 0.97
CA GLY A 26 10.45 4.08 -0.21
C GLY A 26 9.60 4.08 -1.48
N THR A 27 8.78 3.04 -1.67
CA THR A 27 7.80 3.00 -2.78
C THR A 27 6.69 4.01 -2.54
N LEU A 28 6.09 4.04 -1.34
CA LEU A 28 5.05 5.00 -0.98
C LEU A 28 5.55 6.45 -1.12
N ALA A 29 6.77 6.72 -0.64
CA ALA A 29 7.40 8.05 -0.71
C ALA A 29 7.48 8.59 -2.14
N GLY A 30 7.84 7.72 -3.10
CA GLY A 30 7.91 8.09 -4.50
C GLY A 30 6.56 8.09 -5.19
N LEU A 31 5.72 7.07 -4.94
CA LEU A 31 4.37 6.95 -5.47
C LEU A 31 3.55 8.22 -5.18
N ALA A 32 3.53 8.65 -3.92
CA ALA A 32 2.83 9.86 -3.52
C ALA A 32 3.35 11.11 -4.25
N ALA A 33 4.65 11.17 -4.56
CA ALA A 33 5.25 12.31 -5.24
C ALA A 33 4.86 12.43 -6.72
N GLY A 34 4.37 11.36 -7.34
CA GLY A 34 3.95 11.35 -8.74
C GLY A 34 2.44 11.45 -8.95
N LEU A 35 1.61 11.31 -7.91
CA LEU A 35 0.15 11.40 -8.02
C LEU A 35 -0.32 12.84 -8.26
N GLY A 36 -1.50 12.96 -8.89
CA GLY A 36 -2.14 14.22 -9.23
C GLY A 36 -2.89 14.89 -8.07
N PRO A 37 -3.37 16.13 -8.28
CA PRO A 37 -4.17 16.83 -7.28
C PRO A 37 -5.47 16.09 -6.92
N GLY A 38 -5.74 15.92 -5.63
CA GLY A 38 -6.94 15.22 -5.15
C GLY A 38 -6.80 13.70 -5.05
N GLU A 39 -5.71 13.15 -5.58
CA GLU A 39 -5.35 11.74 -5.46
C GLU A 39 -4.40 11.56 -4.28
N ARG A 40 -4.46 10.38 -3.65
CA ARG A 40 -3.63 10.10 -2.48
C ARG A 40 -3.05 8.70 -2.48
N ALA A 41 -1.89 8.55 -1.85
CA ALA A 41 -1.29 7.24 -1.64
C ALA A 41 -1.67 6.66 -0.28
N LEU A 42 -1.91 5.36 -0.21
CA LEU A 42 -2.17 4.63 1.04
C LEU A 42 -1.10 3.57 1.25
N GLY A 43 -0.31 3.71 2.32
CA GLY A 43 0.61 2.66 2.74
C GLY A 43 -0.04 1.68 3.71
N VAL A 44 0.19 0.38 3.51
CA VAL A 44 -0.12 -0.66 4.48
C VAL A 44 1.20 -1.23 5.04
N PRO A 45 1.66 -0.79 6.21
CA PRO A 45 2.86 -1.32 6.85
C PRO A 45 2.79 -2.83 7.10
N VAL A 46 3.88 -3.52 6.75
CA VAL A 46 4.06 -4.93 7.11
C VAL A 46 4.87 -5.10 8.40
N LEU A 47 5.55 -4.04 8.83
CA LEU A 47 6.27 -3.95 10.09
C LEU A 47 5.37 -3.38 11.18
N ARG A 48 5.58 -3.81 12.43
CA ARG A 48 4.96 -3.20 13.61
C ARG A 48 5.89 -2.10 14.13
N GLY A 49 5.35 -0.94 14.50
CA GLY A 49 6.09 0.02 15.33
C GLY A 49 5.93 1.50 15.03
N GLY A 50 5.03 1.92 14.13
CA GLY A 50 4.70 3.35 13.97
C GLY A 50 5.79 4.28 13.45
N PHE A 51 6.94 3.75 13.00
CA PHE A 51 8.11 4.56 12.64
C PHE A 51 8.11 5.02 11.18
N LEU A 52 7.39 4.31 10.29
CA LEU A 52 7.50 4.51 8.84
C LEU A 52 7.13 5.92 8.39
N GLY A 53 6.23 6.61 9.09
CA GLY A 53 5.84 7.98 8.72
C GLY A 53 7.04 8.94 8.73
N GLY A 54 7.91 8.83 9.74
CA GLY A 54 9.14 9.63 9.83
C GLY A 54 10.14 9.28 8.73
N ASP A 55 10.35 7.98 8.50
CA ASP A 55 11.26 7.48 7.47
C ASP A 55 10.83 7.91 6.06
N ILE A 56 9.53 7.83 5.75
CA ILE A 56 8.98 8.28 4.46
C ILE A 56 9.24 9.77 4.25
N ARG A 57 9.03 10.61 5.28
CA ARG A 57 9.33 12.05 5.19
C ARG A 57 10.83 12.30 4.99
N ALA A 58 11.70 11.57 5.69
CA ALA A 58 13.14 11.68 5.50
C ALA A 58 13.55 11.28 4.07
N LEU A 59 12.96 10.22 3.53
CA LEU A 59 13.16 9.78 2.15
C LEU A 59 12.70 10.85 1.14
N GLN A 60 11.56 11.50 1.38
CA GLN A 60 11.08 12.59 0.54
C GLN A 60 11.97 13.84 0.64
N THR A 61 12.44 14.19 1.84
CA THR A 61 13.40 15.30 2.02
C THR A 61 14.70 15.04 1.26
N GLY A 62 15.28 13.85 1.40
CA GLY A 62 16.51 13.49 0.69
C GLY A 62 16.33 13.39 -0.84
N ALA A 63 15.18 12.91 -1.30
CA ALA A 63 14.92 12.73 -2.72
C ALA A 63 14.42 14.01 -3.42
N PHE A 64 13.57 14.82 -2.78
CA PHE A 64 12.81 15.90 -3.39
C PHE A 64 12.98 17.26 -2.67
N GLY A 65 13.75 17.33 -1.59
CA GLY A 65 13.94 18.57 -0.82
C GLY A 65 12.79 18.93 0.12
N GLY A 66 11.83 18.03 0.32
CA GLY A 66 10.76 18.19 1.31
C GLY A 66 9.60 17.22 1.07
N PRO A 67 8.51 17.33 1.86
CA PRO A 67 7.31 16.51 1.68
C PRO A 67 6.73 16.59 0.26
N ARG A 68 6.10 15.50 -0.20
CA ARG A 68 5.48 15.38 -1.53
C ARG A 68 4.19 14.56 -1.48
N GLY A 69 3.19 15.01 -2.25
CA GLY A 69 1.90 14.34 -2.39
C GLY A 69 1.07 14.30 -1.11
N ASP A 70 -0.12 13.73 -1.22
CA ASP A 70 -0.93 13.31 -0.07
C ASP A 70 -0.75 11.81 0.15
N TRP A 71 -0.43 11.42 1.38
CA TRP A 71 -0.33 10.01 1.74
C TRP A 71 -0.60 9.75 3.22
N SER A 72 -1.13 8.56 3.50
CA SER A 72 -1.39 8.06 4.85
C SER A 72 -0.88 6.63 5.03
N LEU A 73 -0.74 6.20 6.28
CA LEU A 73 -0.46 4.81 6.64
C LEU A 73 -1.64 4.22 7.42
N ASP A 74 -2.02 2.99 7.11
CA ASP A 74 -2.92 2.19 7.96
C ASP A 74 -2.15 1.03 8.58
N GLU A 75 -1.82 1.16 9.86
CA GLU A 75 -0.96 0.23 10.59
C GLU A 75 -1.68 -1.02 11.10
N ARG A 76 -3.00 -1.13 10.92
CA ARG A 76 -3.80 -2.21 11.52
C ARG A 76 -3.53 -3.58 10.90
N PHE A 77 -3.06 -3.61 9.65
CA PHE A 77 -2.99 -4.84 8.85
C PHE A 77 -1.60 -5.49 8.79
N HIS A 78 -0.71 -5.16 9.74
CA HIS A 78 0.63 -5.74 9.79
C HIS A 78 0.63 -7.24 10.20
N CYS A 79 -0.50 -7.79 10.69
CA CYS A 79 -0.70 -9.21 11.03
C CYS A 79 0.41 -9.78 11.94
N GLY A 80 0.67 -9.11 13.06
CA GLY A 80 1.72 -9.50 13.99
C GLY A 80 3.12 -8.94 13.67
N GLY A 81 3.38 -8.49 12.44
CA GLY A 81 4.65 -7.87 12.00
C GLY A 81 5.26 -8.56 10.79
N TYR A 82 6.52 -8.24 10.48
CA TYR A 82 7.19 -8.79 9.30
C TYR A 82 7.40 -10.30 9.40
N ALA A 83 7.23 -11.00 8.28
CA ALA A 83 7.26 -12.45 8.19
C ALA A 83 6.27 -13.19 9.12
N ARG A 84 5.27 -12.49 9.67
CA ARG A 84 4.16 -13.07 10.42
C ARG A 84 2.90 -13.09 9.56
N THR A 85 2.16 -14.19 9.67
CA THR A 85 0.79 -14.37 9.19
C THR A 85 -0.13 -14.62 10.37
N THR A 86 -1.44 -14.57 10.11
CA THR A 86 -2.47 -15.01 11.06
C THR A 86 -3.45 -15.93 10.33
N PRO A 87 -4.21 -16.80 11.03
CA PRO A 87 -5.23 -17.62 10.39
C PRO A 87 -6.20 -16.82 9.53
N GLU A 88 -6.58 -15.63 9.97
CA GLU A 88 -7.48 -14.74 9.23
C GLU A 88 -6.85 -14.27 7.91
N LEU A 89 -5.57 -13.90 7.92
CA LEU A 89 -4.85 -13.50 6.71
C LEU A 89 -4.69 -14.67 5.74
N ASP A 90 -4.43 -15.87 6.26
CA ASP A 90 -4.29 -17.08 5.44
C ASP A 90 -5.63 -17.50 4.82
N THR A 91 -6.73 -17.44 5.57
CA THR A 91 -8.09 -17.64 5.05
C THR A 91 -8.43 -16.60 3.99
N PHE A 92 -8.15 -15.32 4.25
CA PHE A 92 -8.35 -14.26 3.26
C PHE A 92 -7.56 -14.52 1.97
N ALA A 93 -6.28 -14.88 2.07
CA ALA A 93 -5.44 -15.13 0.91
C ALA A 93 -5.98 -16.31 0.08
N GLN A 94 -6.36 -17.41 0.72
CA GLN A 94 -6.94 -18.58 0.04
C GLN A 94 -8.26 -18.25 -0.66
N ASP A 95 -9.16 -17.51 0.01
CA ASP A 95 -10.42 -17.07 -0.58
C ASP A 95 -10.19 -16.11 -1.77
N PHE A 96 -9.26 -15.17 -1.64
CA PHE A 96 -8.89 -14.26 -2.73
C PHE A 96 -8.33 -15.03 -3.93
N GLU A 97 -7.41 -15.97 -3.68
CA GLU A 97 -6.83 -16.86 -4.70
C GLU A 97 -7.92 -17.64 -5.44
N GLN A 98 -8.88 -18.23 -4.70
CA GLN A 98 -9.99 -18.99 -5.28
C GLN A 98 -10.95 -18.12 -6.09
N ARG A 99 -11.29 -16.93 -5.61
CA ARG A 99 -12.24 -16.03 -6.28
C ARG A 99 -11.68 -15.38 -7.54
N HIS A 100 -10.38 -15.08 -7.55
CA HIS A 100 -9.76 -14.27 -8.61
C HIS A 100 -8.79 -15.05 -9.50
N GLY A 101 -8.39 -16.27 -9.13
CA GLY A 101 -7.42 -17.07 -9.87
C GLY A 101 -6.01 -16.47 -9.88
N LEU A 102 -5.69 -15.62 -8.89
CA LEU A 102 -4.41 -14.94 -8.77
C LEU A 102 -3.69 -15.40 -7.50
N PRO A 103 -2.46 -15.93 -7.59
CA PRO A 103 -1.69 -16.31 -6.41
C PRO A 103 -1.28 -15.07 -5.59
N VAL A 104 -1.34 -15.16 -4.26
CA VAL A 104 -1.13 -14.03 -3.36
C VAL A 104 0.04 -14.29 -2.39
N GLU A 105 1.05 -13.43 -2.46
CA GLU A 105 2.17 -13.41 -1.53
C GLU A 105 1.73 -12.92 -0.14
N ARG A 106 2.04 -13.67 0.94
CA ARG A 106 1.45 -13.47 2.28
C ARG A 106 2.17 -12.43 3.15
N LEU A 107 3.44 -12.13 2.88
CA LEU A 107 4.24 -11.18 3.66
C LEU A 107 3.83 -9.73 3.40
N TYR A 108 3.47 -9.39 2.16
CA TYR A 108 3.15 -8.03 1.71
C TYR A 108 1.79 -7.96 1.02
N VAL A 109 1.59 -8.74 -0.05
CA VAL A 109 0.46 -8.54 -0.96
C VAL A 109 -0.86 -8.89 -0.27
N ALA A 110 -0.93 -10.01 0.45
CA ALA A 110 -2.11 -10.40 1.21
C ALA A 110 -2.50 -9.33 2.22
N LYS A 111 -1.53 -8.73 2.93
CA LYS A 111 -1.79 -7.70 3.95
C LYS A 111 -2.37 -6.43 3.33
N LEU A 112 -1.81 -6.00 2.20
CA LEU A 112 -2.36 -4.88 1.42
C LEU A 112 -3.80 -5.15 0.99
N LEU A 113 -4.04 -6.29 0.32
CA LEU A 113 -5.35 -6.63 -0.21
C LEU A 113 -6.38 -6.83 0.91
N HIS A 114 -6.00 -7.47 2.01
CA HIS A 114 -6.83 -7.63 3.19
C HIS A 114 -7.22 -6.28 3.78
N GLY A 115 -6.25 -5.37 3.93
CA GLY A 115 -6.50 -4.01 4.39
C GLY A 115 -7.44 -3.23 3.49
N LEU A 116 -7.28 -3.31 2.17
CA LEU A 116 -8.16 -2.64 1.22
C LEU A 116 -9.60 -3.17 1.27
N VAL A 117 -9.78 -4.48 1.38
CA VAL A 117 -11.12 -5.09 1.51
C VAL A 117 -11.78 -4.67 2.82
N ALA A 118 -11.04 -4.69 3.94
CA ALA A 118 -11.54 -4.23 5.23
C ALA A 118 -11.91 -2.74 5.21
N LEU A 119 -11.03 -1.87 4.72
CA LEU A 119 -11.27 -0.42 4.58
C LEU A 119 -12.48 -0.11 3.69
N THR A 120 -12.67 -0.88 2.63
CA THR A 120 -13.84 -0.74 1.76
C THR A 120 -15.12 -1.10 2.50
N ALA A 121 -15.12 -2.20 3.26
CA ALA A 121 -16.27 -2.61 4.08
C ALA A 121 -16.57 -1.61 5.21
N GLU A 122 -15.54 -0.93 5.73
CA GLU A 122 -15.66 0.15 6.72
C GLU A 122 -16.16 1.49 6.13
N GLY A 123 -16.29 1.58 4.80
CA GLY A 123 -16.71 2.82 4.13
C GLY A 123 -15.62 3.89 4.11
N ALA A 124 -14.34 3.51 4.20
CA ALA A 124 -13.21 4.44 4.21
C ALA A 124 -13.00 5.20 2.89
N PHE A 125 -13.59 4.71 1.80
CA PHE A 125 -13.53 5.32 0.48
C PHE A 125 -14.91 5.82 0.06
N PRO A 126 -15.03 7.03 -0.52
CA PRO A 126 -16.29 7.50 -1.10
C PRO A 126 -16.85 6.52 -2.11
N ARG A 127 -18.18 6.43 -2.19
CA ARG A 127 -18.84 5.57 -3.17
C ARG A 127 -18.48 6.04 -4.59
N GLY A 128 -18.04 5.09 -5.41
CA GLY A 128 -17.60 5.37 -6.78
C GLY A 128 -16.10 5.62 -6.92
N SER A 129 -15.34 5.67 -5.81
CA SER A 129 -13.89 5.79 -5.88
C SER A 129 -13.24 4.59 -6.55
N THR A 130 -12.19 4.88 -7.32
CA THR A 130 -11.28 3.89 -7.90
C THR A 130 -10.05 3.75 -7.01
N VAL A 131 -9.81 2.54 -6.52
CA VAL A 131 -8.66 2.20 -5.67
C VAL A 131 -7.73 1.25 -6.43
N ALA A 132 -6.49 1.66 -6.64
CA ALA A 132 -5.46 0.85 -7.27
C ALA A 132 -4.55 0.22 -6.23
N ALA A 133 -4.39 -1.11 -6.27
CA ALA A 133 -3.40 -1.82 -5.46
C ALA A 133 -2.11 -2.04 -6.26
N VAL A 134 -1.01 -1.45 -5.80
CA VAL A 134 0.32 -1.63 -6.39
C VAL A 134 0.94 -2.93 -5.87
N ILE A 135 1.03 -3.92 -6.74
CA ILE A 135 1.56 -5.24 -6.42
C ILE A 135 3.07 -5.28 -6.63
N THR A 136 3.82 -5.31 -5.53
CA THR A 136 5.30 -5.31 -5.54
C THR A 136 5.91 -6.68 -5.22
N GLY A 137 5.12 -7.61 -4.67
CA GLY A 137 5.54 -8.97 -4.33
C GLY A 137 5.12 -9.97 -5.39
N ARG A 138 5.85 -11.09 -5.46
CA ARG A 138 5.47 -12.27 -6.23
C ARG A 138 5.25 -13.43 -5.25
N PRO A 139 4.26 -14.32 -5.51
CA PRO A 139 4.12 -15.54 -4.71
C PRO A 139 5.44 -16.32 -4.72
N PHE A 140 5.77 -16.97 -3.59
CA PHE A 140 6.89 -17.90 -3.57
C PHE A 140 6.60 -19.10 -4.50
N PRO A 141 7.61 -19.67 -5.17
CA PRO A 141 7.47 -20.87 -6.00
C PRO A 141 6.92 -22.06 -5.23
#